data_AF-A0A3G8Y151-F1
#
_entry.id   AF-A0A3G8Y151-F1
#
_cell.length_a   1.000
_cell.length_b   1.000
_cell.length_c   1.000
_cell.angle_alpha   90.00
_cell.angle_beta   90.00
_cell.angle_gamma   90.00
#
_symmetry.space_group_name_H-M   'P 1'
#
loop_
_entity.id
_entity.type
_entity.pdbx_description
1 polymer ?
#
loop_
_entity_poly.entity_id
_entity_poly.type
_entity_poly.pdbx_seq_one_letter_code
_entity_poly.pdbx_strand_id
1 'polypeptide(L)'
;MWFTESQIRTKALQKLVWKNNNKLESKIIELLYEFFESTEDSKLHCIPQDIFNMLGKMFSKQYWTVDDVRKILKENWKLEPQSNSLAYIKYDLDYGGNFYQQNKTGRYFTIERNFILKKFDEMMN
;
A
#
# COMPACT_ATOMS: atom_id res chain seq x y z
N MET A 1 33.11 11.05 21.17
CA MET A 1 31.97 10.11 21.05
C MET A 1 32.51 8.76 20.56
N TRP A 2 32.04 7.65 21.13
CA TRP A 2 32.62 6.29 20.93
C TRP A 2 32.34 5.68 19.54
N PHE A 3 31.41 6.26 18.77
CA PHE A 3 31.11 5.88 17.39
C PHE A 3 30.89 7.12 16.53
N THR A 4 31.25 7.02 15.26
CA THR A 4 30.93 8.01 14.22
C THR A 4 29.54 7.74 13.64
N GLU A 5 28.89 8.76 13.07
CA GLU A 5 27.54 8.62 12.50
C GLU A 5 27.47 7.51 11.44
N SER A 6 28.54 7.34 10.65
CA SER A 6 28.67 6.27 9.67
C SER A 6 28.72 4.87 10.28
N GLN A 7 29.26 4.71 11.49
CA GLN A 7 29.34 3.43 12.19
C GLN A 7 27.99 2.99 12.81
N ILE A 8 27.10 3.94 13.11
CA ILE A 8 25.78 3.66 13.72
C ILE A 8 24.70 3.42 12.66
N ARG A 9 24.85 4.00 11.45
CA ARG A 9 23.91 3.85 10.31
C ARG A 9 23.99 2.45 9.65
N THR A 10 23.67 1.43 10.43
CA THR A 10 23.53 0.06 9.92
C THR A 10 22.30 -0.08 9.02
N LYS A 11 22.31 -1.05 8.10
CA LYS A 11 21.14 -1.38 7.26
C LYS A 11 19.91 -1.71 8.12
N ALA A 12 20.10 -2.44 9.21
CA ALA A 12 19.02 -2.78 10.15
C ALA A 12 18.40 -1.53 10.80
N LEU A 13 19.21 -0.56 11.22
CA LEU A 13 18.72 0.71 11.77
C LEU A 13 17.97 1.53 10.71
N GLN A 14 18.49 1.59 9.48
CA GLN A 14 17.82 2.30 8.38
C GLN A 14 16.44 1.71 8.09
N LYS A 15 16.31 0.38 8.05
CA LYS A 15 15.02 -0.32 7.92
C LYS A 15 14.05 0.02 9.04
N LEU A 16 14.53 0.01 10.28
CA LEU A 16 13.70 0.32 11.45
C LEU A 16 13.20 1.76 11.38
N VAL A 17 14.07 2.71 11.06
CA VAL A 17 13.72 4.13 10.91
C VAL A 17 12.72 4.33 9.77
N TRP A 18 12.95 3.70 8.61
CA TRP A 18 12.03 3.78 7.46
C TRP A 18 10.65 3.24 7.82
N LYS A 19 10.58 2.02 8.38
CA LYS A 19 9.32 1.38 8.78
C LYS A 19 8.60 2.16 9.89
N ASN A 20 9.34 2.79 10.80
CA ASN A 20 8.75 3.61 11.86
C ASN A 20 8.21 4.95 11.34
N ASN A 21 8.87 5.57 10.37
CA ASN A 21 8.43 6.83 9.76
C ASN A 21 7.28 6.64 8.77
N ASN A 22 7.25 5.49 8.07
CA ASN A 22 6.32 5.20 6.98
C ASN A 22 5.38 4.04 7.33
N LYS A 23 4.86 3.98 8.56
CA LYS A 23 4.06 2.83 9.05
C LYS A 23 2.85 2.50 8.16
N LEU A 24 2.06 3.51 7.77
CA LEU A 24 0.91 3.30 6.91
C LEU A 24 1.33 2.88 5.50
N GLU A 25 2.33 3.53 4.92
CA GLU A 25 2.85 3.17 3.59
C GLU A 25 3.39 1.73 3.57
N SER A 26 4.12 1.33 4.61
CA SER A 26 4.60 -0.04 4.79
C SER A 26 3.44 -1.05 4.80
N LYS A 27 2.35 -0.72 5.50
CA LYS A 27 1.16 -1.58 5.58
C LYS A 27 0.40 -1.67 4.26
N ILE A 28 0.33 -0.57 3.52
CA ILE A 28 -0.25 -0.58 2.17
C ILE A 28 0.62 -1.44 1.24
N ILE A 29 1.95 -1.31 1.31
CA ILE A 29 2.87 -2.13 0.50
C ILE A 29 2.72 -3.62 0.86
N GLU A 30 2.70 -3.98 2.15
CA GLU A 30 2.47 -5.37 2.61
C GLU A 30 1.14 -5.92 2.08
N LEU A 31 0.05 -5.16 2.18
CA LEU A 31 -1.27 -5.55 1.66
C LEU A 31 -1.27 -5.75 0.14
N LEU A 32 -0.71 -4.80 -0.61
CA LEU A 32 -0.73 -4.84 -2.07
C LEU A 32 0.23 -5.91 -2.61
N TYR A 33 1.32 -6.19 -1.91
CA TYR A 33 2.21 -7.30 -2.23
C TYR A 33 1.46 -8.63 -2.11
N GLU A 34 0.80 -8.87 -0.98
CA GLU A 34 -0.01 -10.07 -0.77
C GLU A 34 -1.12 -10.20 -1.84
N PHE A 35 -1.76 -9.09 -2.20
CA PHE A 35 -2.74 -9.05 -3.29
C PHE A 35 -2.12 -9.51 -4.63
N PHE A 36 -0.95 -9.01 -5.00
CA PHE A 36 -0.31 -9.36 -6.28
C PHE A 36 0.37 -10.74 -6.29
N GLU A 37 0.58 -11.35 -5.13
CA GLU A 37 1.03 -12.75 -5.03
C GLU A 37 -0.15 -13.73 -5.04
N SER A 38 -1.29 -13.33 -4.49
CA SER A 38 -2.53 -14.14 -4.48
C SER A 38 -3.37 -14.02 -5.76
N THR A 39 -3.18 -12.93 -6.51
CA THR A 39 -3.85 -12.71 -7.80
C THR A 39 -2.85 -12.72 -8.94
N GLU A 40 -3.21 -13.28 -10.08
CA GLU A 40 -2.37 -13.25 -11.30
C GLU A 40 -2.46 -11.90 -12.05
N ASP A 41 -3.07 -10.88 -11.43
CA ASP A 41 -3.32 -9.59 -12.06
C ASP A 41 -2.05 -8.74 -12.15
N SER A 42 -1.84 -8.09 -13.29
CA SER A 42 -0.72 -7.17 -13.50
C SER A 42 -0.96 -5.78 -12.91
N LYS A 43 -2.22 -5.43 -12.63
CA LYS A 43 -2.64 -4.11 -12.16
C LYS A 43 -3.85 -4.19 -11.23
N LEU A 44 -3.92 -3.27 -10.28
CA LEU A 44 -5.04 -3.06 -9.39
C LEU A 44 -5.70 -1.70 -9.67
N HIS A 45 -7.03 -1.70 -9.72
CA HIS A 45 -7.83 -0.48 -9.73
C HIS A 45 -8.50 -0.31 -8.37
N CYS A 46 -8.25 0.83 -7.71
CA CYS A 46 -8.78 1.07 -6.36
C CYS A 46 -8.98 2.55 -6.08
N ILE A 47 -9.96 2.88 -5.22
CA ILE A 47 -10.04 4.18 -4.56
C ILE A 47 -9.44 4.09 -3.15
N PRO A 48 -9.08 5.22 -2.49
CA PRO A 48 -8.48 5.20 -1.15
C PRO A 48 -9.33 4.46 -0.12
N GLN A 49 -10.66 4.53 -0.25
CA GLN A 49 -11.59 3.79 0.61
C GLN A 49 -11.43 2.27 0.50
N ASP A 50 -11.14 1.75 -0.69
CA ASP A 50 -11.03 0.31 -0.90
C ASP A 50 -9.78 -0.23 -0.19
N ILE A 51 -8.64 0.46 -0.34
CA ILE A 51 -7.41 0.14 0.39
C ILE A 51 -7.64 0.26 1.90
N PHE A 52 -8.26 1.35 2.35
CA PHE A 52 -8.54 1.55 3.78
C PHE A 52 -9.38 0.42 4.39
N ASN A 53 -10.41 -0.03 3.67
CA ASN A 53 -11.25 -1.14 4.11
C ASN A 53 -10.48 -2.47 4.16
N MET A 54 -9.69 -2.77 3.13
CA MET A 54 -8.86 -3.98 3.10
C MET A 54 -7.81 -3.95 4.22
N LEU A 55 -7.15 -2.81 4.43
CA LEU A 55 -6.24 -2.63 5.54
C LEU A 55 -6.92 -2.98 6.87
N GLY A 56 -8.12 -2.45 7.13
CA GLY A 56 -8.86 -2.69 8.37
C GLY A 56 -9.24 -4.15 8.61
N LYS A 57 -9.31 -4.97 7.55
CA LYS A 57 -9.57 -6.41 7.63
C LYS A 57 -8.30 -7.22 7.79
N MET A 58 -7.23 -6.86 7.07
CA MET A 58 -5.93 -7.56 7.13
C MET A 58 -5.17 -7.26 8.43
N PHE A 59 -5.29 -6.04 8.94
CA PHE A 59 -4.60 -5.59 10.14
C PHE A 59 -5.60 -5.10 11.19
N SER A 60 -5.35 -5.42 12.46
CA SER A 60 -6.16 -4.96 13.61
C SER A 60 -6.27 -3.43 13.67
N LYS A 61 -7.24 -2.90 14.44
CA LYS A 61 -7.57 -1.47 14.63
C LYS A 61 -6.43 -0.49 14.29
N GLN A 62 -6.71 0.35 13.30
CA GLN A 62 -5.79 1.36 12.80
C GLN A 62 -6.25 2.75 13.21
N TYR A 63 -5.30 3.61 13.55
CA TYR A 63 -5.54 5.03 13.86
C TYR A 63 -5.55 5.91 12.60
N TRP A 64 -5.39 5.31 11.42
CA TRP A 64 -5.35 6.02 10.15
C TRP A 64 -6.75 6.27 9.61
N THR A 65 -6.84 7.20 8.68
CA THR A 65 -8.06 7.58 7.99
C THR A 65 -7.93 7.31 6.49
N VAL A 66 -9.05 7.38 5.77
CA VAL A 66 -9.09 7.31 4.31
C VAL A 66 -8.26 8.43 3.67
N ASP A 67 -8.19 9.59 4.32
CA ASP A 67 -7.41 10.74 3.86
C ASP A 67 -5.91 10.49 3.93
N ASP A 68 -5.45 9.77 4.96
CA ASP A 68 -4.03 9.37 5.07
C ASP A 68 -3.63 8.42 3.94
N VAL A 69 -4.50 7.46 3.61
CA VAL A 69 -4.31 6.60 2.42
C VAL A 69 -4.28 7.44 1.15
N ARG A 70 -5.17 8.43 1.01
CA ARG A 70 -5.19 9.32 -0.16
C ARG A 70 -3.89 10.11 -0.30
N LYS A 71 -3.33 10.63 0.80
CA LYS A 71 -2.04 11.33 0.80
C LYS A 71 -0.92 10.42 0.30
N ILE A 72 -0.87 9.16 0.73
CA ILE A 72 0.15 8.23 0.24
C ILE A 72 0.01 8.00 -1.26
N LEU A 73 -1.19 7.72 -1.75
CA LEU A 73 -1.39 7.48 -3.19
C LEU A 73 -1.05 8.71 -4.04
N LYS A 74 -1.50 9.90 -3.62
CA LYS A 74 -1.41 11.12 -4.44
C LYS A 74 -0.12 11.91 -4.22
N GLU A 75 0.34 12.04 -2.99
CA GLU A 75 1.48 12.91 -2.64
C GLU A 75 2.79 12.11 -2.60
N ASN A 76 2.80 10.96 -1.92
CA ASN A 76 4.01 10.13 -1.81
C ASN A 76 4.27 9.37 -3.11
N TRP A 77 3.26 8.69 -3.64
CA TRP A 77 3.39 7.85 -4.84
C TRP A 77 3.10 8.59 -6.13
N LYS A 78 2.56 9.82 -6.05
CA LYS A 78 2.29 10.69 -7.20
C LYS A 78 1.40 10.03 -8.26
N LEU A 79 0.49 9.17 -7.82
CA LEU A 79 -0.50 8.55 -8.70
C LEU A 79 -1.63 9.54 -8.96
N GLU A 80 -2.14 9.51 -10.18
CA GLU A 80 -3.30 10.31 -10.58
C GLU A 80 -4.54 9.41 -10.67
N PRO A 81 -5.68 9.82 -10.08
CA PRO A 81 -6.93 9.12 -10.28
C PRO A 81 -7.46 9.40 -11.70
N GLN A 82 -8.29 8.50 -12.21
CA GLN A 82 -9.00 8.74 -13.46
C GLN A 82 -9.80 10.05 -13.41
N SER A 83 -9.79 10.81 -14.51
CA SER A 83 -10.49 12.09 -14.63
C SER A 83 -12.01 11.93 -14.54
N ASN A 84 -12.52 10.85 -15.15
CA ASN A 84 -13.93 10.49 -15.17
C ASN A 84 -14.24 9.35 -14.21
N SER A 85 -15.47 9.31 -13.73
CA SER A 85 -15.98 8.16 -12.96
C SER A 85 -16.23 7.01 -13.93
N LEU A 86 -15.38 5.99 -13.89
CA LEU A 86 -15.45 4.82 -14.75
C LEU A 86 -15.75 3.57 -13.93
N ALA A 87 -16.32 2.55 -14.57
CA ALA A 87 -16.47 1.24 -13.97
C ALA A 87 -15.10 0.57 -13.82
N TYR A 88 -14.89 -0.11 -12.70
CA TYR A 88 -13.69 -0.89 -12.41
C TYR A 88 -14.04 -2.11 -11.56
N ILE A 89 -13.16 -3.10 -11.62
CA ILE A 89 -13.16 -4.25 -10.73
C ILE A 89 -12.48 -3.82 -9.46
N LYS A 90 -13.26 -3.66 -8.39
CA LYS A 90 -12.78 -3.43 -7.04
C LYS A 90 -12.41 -4.78 -6.41
N TYR A 91 -11.29 -4.81 -5.71
CA TYR A 91 -10.97 -5.88 -4.78
C TYR A 91 -11.29 -5.50 -3.33
N ASP A 92 -11.69 -6.51 -2.56
CA ASP A 92 -11.89 -6.41 -1.12
C ASP A 92 -11.48 -7.74 -0.46
N LEU A 93 -11.31 -7.72 0.86
CA LEU A 93 -10.94 -8.89 1.66
C LEU A 93 -12.16 -9.47 2.37
N ASP A 94 -12.26 -10.79 2.43
CA ASP A 94 -13.19 -11.46 3.35
C ASP A 94 -12.58 -11.55 4.77
N TYR A 95 -13.33 -12.08 5.74
CA TYR A 95 -12.81 -12.32 7.10
C TYR A 95 -11.81 -13.49 7.17
N GLY A 96 -11.70 -14.29 6.10
CA GLY A 96 -10.74 -15.39 5.96
C GLY A 96 -9.41 -14.96 5.34
N GLY A 97 -9.29 -13.71 4.88
CA GLY A 97 -8.10 -13.18 4.20
C GLY A 97 -8.06 -13.43 2.69
N ASN A 98 -9.14 -13.94 2.08
CA ASN A 98 -9.22 -14.13 0.63
C ASN A 98 -9.65 -12.86 -0.08
N PHE A 99 -9.02 -12.58 -1.21
CA PHE A 99 -9.42 -11.48 -2.09
C PHE A 99 -10.61 -11.90 -2.95
N TYR A 100 -11.60 -11.01 -3.05
CA TYR A 100 -12.72 -11.21 -3.95
C TYR A 100 -13.03 -9.94 -4.74
N GLN A 101 -13.64 -10.12 -5.90
CA GLN A 101 -13.93 -9.05 -6.86
C GLN A 101 -15.36 -8.53 -6.72
N GLN A 102 -15.54 -7.23 -6.94
CA GLN A 102 -16.83 -6.58 -7.06
C GLN A 102 -16.79 -5.49 -8.13
N ASN A 103 -17.90 -5.27 -8.84
CA ASN A 103 -18.01 -4.15 -9.76
C ASN A 103 -18.33 -2.86 -9.01
N LYS A 104 -17.60 -1.79 -9.33
CA LYS A 104 -17.82 -0.46 -8.74
C LYS A 104 -17.54 0.64 -9.76
N THR A 105 -18.10 1.82 -9.53
CA THR A 105 -17.84 3.01 -10.36
C THR A 105 -17.15 4.06 -9.53
N GLY A 106 -16.15 4.74 -10.10
CA GLY A 106 -15.46 5.83 -9.42
C GLY A 106 -14.22 6.31 -10.16
N ARG A 107 -13.58 7.34 -9.60
CA ARG A 107 -12.29 7.84 -10.04
C ARG A 107 -11.19 7.06 -9.34
N TYR A 108 -10.87 5.89 -9.89
CA TYR A 108 -9.90 4.97 -9.30
C TYR A 108 -8.46 5.35 -9.67
N PHE A 109 -7.53 4.92 -8.82
CA PHE A 109 -6.10 4.89 -9.11
C PHE A 109 -5.75 3.58 -9.79
N THR A 110 -4.73 3.57 -10.63
CA THR A 110 -4.15 2.34 -11.18
C THR A 110 -2.80 2.11 -10.51
N ILE A 111 -2.63 0.93 -9.93
CA ILE A 111 -1.39 0.50 -9.29
C ILE A 111 -0.88 -0.70 -10.06
N GLU A 112 0.37 -0.65 -10.51
CA GLU A 112 1.00 -1.76 -11.23
C GLU A 112 1.70 -2.72 -10.27
N ARG A 113 1.70 -4.02 -10.61
CA ARG A 113 2.40 -5.05 -9.83
C ARG A 113 3.87 -4.73 -9.63
N ASN A 114 4.56 -4.39 -10.72
CA ASN A 114 6.00 -4.08 -10.70
C ASN A 114 6.33 -2.89 -9.79
N PHE A 115 5.43 -1.90 -9.70
CA PHE A 115 5.61 -0.75 -8.82
C PHE A 115 5.62 -1.18 -7.34
N ILE A 116 4.70 -2.08 -6.95
CA ILE A 116 4.62 -2.57 -5.57
C ILE A 116 5.77 -3.53 -5.24
N LEU A 117 6.15 -4.43 -6.15
CA LEU A 117 7.30 -5.31 -5.96
C LEU A 117 8.58 -4.52 -5.68
N LYS A 118 8.85 -3.49 -6.49
CA LYS A 118 10.01 -2.61 -6.29
C LYS A 118 9.96 -1.89 -4.94
N LYS A 119 8.79 -1.36 -4.55
CA LYS A 119 8.58 -0.71 -3.26
C LYS A 119 8.78 -1.66 -2.07
N PHE A 120 8.35 -2.91 -2.23
CA PHE A 120 8.55 -3.95 -1.23
C PHE A 120 10.05 -4.28 -1.09
N ASP A 121 10.76 -4.44 -2.20
CA ASP A 121 12.21 -4.66 -2.18
C ASP A 121 12.97 -3.47 -1.56
N GLU A 122 12.58 -2.24 -1.86
CA GLU A 122 13.14 -1.02 -1.24
C GLU A 122 12.88 -0.98 0.28
N MET A 123 11.71 -1.44 0.73
CA MET A 123 11.38 -1.55 2.14
C MET A 123 12.18 -2.66 2.86
N MET A 124 12.49 -3.75 2.16
CA MET A 124 13.16 -4.93 2.71
C MET A 124 14.68 -4.87 2.64
N ASN A 125 15.27 -3.97 1.85
CA ASN A 125 16.73 -3.81 1.66
C ASN A 125 17.39 -2.78 2.60
#